data_AF-A0AAW6HVS7-F1
#
_entry.id   AF-A0AAW6HVS7-F1
#
_cell.length_a   1.000
_cell.length_b   1.000
_cell.length_c   1.000
_cell.angle_alpha   90.00
_cell.angle_beta   90.00
_cell.angle_gamma   90.00
#
_symmetry.space_group_name_H-M   'P 1'
#
loop_
_entity.id
_entity.type
_entity.pdbx_description
1 polymer ?
#
loop_
_entity_poly.entity_id
_entity_poly.type
_entity_poly.pdbx_seq_one_letter_code
_entity_poly.pdbx_strand_id
1 'polypeptide(L)'
;MRPKSSHRDLPPRMLRRIRLMKSGKVWESFYYNGRTAEGRRIEIPLGRDLNEAKRKWAALECQEAPAETGLLRFVFERYEREIIPLKAPVTQRVNKGFLTTLRKVFDAVNIDKVTPQYIA
;
A
#
# COMPACT_ATOMS: atom_id res chain seq x y z
N MET A 1 13.88 -0.35 14.64
CA MET A 1 12.64 -0.27 15.44
C MET A 1 12.75 -1.25 16.60
N ARG A 2 12.60 -0.81 17.86
CA ARG A 2 12.70 -1.73 19.03
C ARG A 2 11.48 -2.67 19.04
N PRO A 3 11.66 -4.01 19.10
CA PRO A 3 10.54 -4.94 19.23
C PRO A 3 9.74 -4.66 20.49
N LYS A 4 8.41 -4.83 20.44
CA LYS A 4 7.57 -4.64 21.63
C LYS A 4 7.93 -5.67 22.71
N SER A 5 7.96 -5.24 23.97
CA SER A 5 8.10 -6.14 25.11
C SER A 5 6.81 -6.92 25.40
N SER A 6 5.65 -6.33 25.10
CA SER A 6 4.30 -6.92 25.27
C SER A 6 3.53 -6.97 23.94
N HIS A 7 2.62 -7.94 23.79
CA HIS A 7 1.81 -8.18 22.59
C HIS A 7 2.63 -8.23 21.29
N ARG A 8 3.64 -9.10 21.28
CA ARG A 8 4.59 -9.29 20.15
C ARG A 8 3.92 -9.81 18.88
N ASP A 9 2.78 -10.45 19.01
CA ASP A 9 1.97 -11.00 17.93
C ASP A 9 1.12 -9.94 17.21
N LEU A 10 1.04 -8.73 17.75
CA LEU A 10 0.27 -7.63 17.18
C LEU A 10 1.15 -6.68 16.37
N PRO A 11 0.64 -6.20 15.22
CA PRO A 11 1.35 -5.25 14.39
C PRO A 11 1.64 -3.92 15.14
N PRO A 12 2.57 -3.09 14.62
CA PRO A 12 2.88 -1.79 15.20
C PRO A 12 1.63 -0.95 15.47
N ARG A 13 1.64 -0.17 16.56
CA ARG A 13 0.51 0.71 16.98
C ARG A 13 -0.83 0.01 17.23
N MET A 14 -0.93 -1.31 17.10
CA MET A 14 -2.08 -2.08 17.59
C MET A 14 -1.93 -2.42 19.08
N LEU A 15 -3.00 -2.22 19.83
CA LEU A 15 -3.12 -2.49 21.26
C LEU A 15 -4.22 -3.53 21.51
N ARG A 16 -4.04 -4.34 22.54
CA ARG A 16 -5.03 -5.28 23.05
C ARG A 16 -5.37 -4.91 24.47
N ARG A 17 -6.66 -4.76 24.74
CA ARG A 17 -7.19 -4.54 26.09
C ARG A 17 -7.91 -5.80 26.53
N ILE A 18 -7.49 -6.32 27.68
CA ILE A 18 -8.06 -7.50 28.30
C ILE A 18 -8.72 -7.06 29.60
N ARG A 19 -9.97 -7.45 29.82
CA ARG A 19 -10.70 -7.18 31.07
C ARG A 19 -11.39 -8.45 31.54
N LEU A 20 -11.22 -8.81 32.81
CA LEU A 20 -12.01 -9.86 33.43
C LEU A 20 -13.39 -9.31 33.77
N MET A 21 -14.44 -9.91 33.23
CA MET A 21 -15.82 -9.52 33.54
C MET A 21 -16.26 -10.16 34.87
N LYS A 22 -17.27 -9.57 35.52
CA LYS A 22 -17.87 -10.11 36.75
C LYS A 22 -18.38 -11.55 36.59
N SER A 23 -18.69 -11.96 35.36
CA SER A 23 -19.11 -13.33 35.00
C SER A 23 -17.95 -14.32 34.82
N GLY A 24 -16.70 -13.94 35.13
CA GLY A 24 -15.50 -14.75 34.90
C GLY A 24 -15.03 -14.83 33.44
N LYS A 25 -15.81 -14.31 32.49
CA LYS A 25 -15.44 -14.28 31.06
C LYS A 25 -14.38 -13.21 30.82
N VAL A 26 -13.37 -13.56 30.03
CA VAL A 26 -12.34 -12.62 29.57
C VAL A 26 -12.89 -11.83 28.39
N TRP A 27 -12.95 -10.52 28.53
CA TRP A 27 -13.29 -9.58 27.47
C TRP A 27 -12.00 -9.09 26.81
N GLU A 28 -11.84 -9.36 25.53
CA GLU A 28 -10.71 -8.89 24.72
C GLU A 28 -11.22 -7.93 23.64
N SER A 29 -10.52 -6.81 23.47
CA SER A 29 -10.79 -5.86 22.40
C SER A 29 -9.50 -5.23 21.90
N PHE A 30 -9.45 -5.02 20.59
CA PHE A 30 -8.33 -4.45 19.87
C PHE A 30 -8.56 -2.98 19.53
N TYR A 31 -7.49 -2.21 19.60
CA TYR A 31 -7.48 -0.78 19.35
C TYR A 31 -6.30 -0.40 18.47
N TYR A 32 -6.50 0.59 17.60
CA TYR A 32 -5.43 1.26 16.89
C TYR A 32 -5.00 2.50 17.66
N ASN A 33 -3.70 2.63 17.92
CA ASN A 33 -3.09 3.75 18.61
C ASN A 33 -2.31 4.62 17.62
N GLY A 34 -3.04 5.47 16.91
CA GLY A 34 -2.50 6.39 15.93
C GLY A 34 -2.12 7.74 16.53
N ARG A 35 -1.58 8.62 15.68
CA ARG A 35 -1.37 10.04 15.97
C ARG A 35 -2.01 10.87 14.85
N THR A 36 -2.65 11.97 15.19
CA THR A 36 -3.08 12.97 14.19
C THR A 36 -1.87 13.74 13.65
N ALA A 37 -2.08 14.52 12.57
CA ALA A 37 -1.05 15.40 12.00
C ALA A 37 -0.45 16.38 13.02
N GLU A 38 -1.23 16.75 14.05
CA GLU A 38 -0.85 17.63 15.16
C GLU A 38 -0.16 16.87 16.32
N GLY A 39 0.10 15.57 16.16
CA GLY A 39 0.77 14.74 17.16
C GLY A 39 -0.11 14.26 18.32
N ARG A 40 -1.41 14.58 18.33
CA ARG A 40 -2.35 14.13 19.37
C ARG A 40 -2.63 12.64 19.21
N ARG A 41 -2.66 11.92 20.33
CA ARG A 41 -2.92 10.47 20.36
C ARG A 41 -4.39 10.19 20.08
N ILE A 42 -4.66 9.28 19.15
CA ILE A 42 -6.02 8.80 18.84
C ILE A 42 -6.10 7.29 19.05
N GLU A 43 -7.10 6.86 19.82
CA GLU A 43 -7.42 5.44 19.99
C GLU A 43 -8.70 5.11 19.24
N ILE A 44 -8.59 4.31 18.19
CA ILE A 44 -9.74 3.87 17.38
C ILE A 44 -10.07 2.41 17.77
N PRO A 45 -11.31 2.10 18.18
CA PRO A 45 -11.71 0.72 18.45
C PRO A 45 -11.79 -0.10 17.15
N LEU A 46 -11.03 -1.20 17.06
CA LEU A 46 -11.00 -2.08 15.89
C LEU A 46 -12.01 -3.24 16.01
N GLY A 47 -12.37 -3.61 17.22
CA GLY A 47 -13.32 -4.68 17.52
C GLY A 47 -12.70 -5.78 18.39
N ARG A 48 -13.40 -6.90 18.52
CA ARG A 48 -13.02 -8.02 19.40
C ARG A 48 -12.44 -9.21 18.63
N ASP A 49 -12.70 -9.30 17.33
CA ASP A 49 -12.10 -10.32 16.47
C ASP A 49 -10.71 -9.87 16.00
N LEU A 50 -9.71 -10.74 16.17
CA LEU A 50 -8.32 -10.43 15.85
C LEU A 50 -8.10 -10.25 14.35
N ASN A 51 -8.75 -11.07 13.52
CA ASN A 51 -8.56 -11.05 12.06
C ASN A 51 -9.20 -9.79 11.46
N GLU A 52 -10.42 -9.46 11.88
CA GLU A 52 -11.06 -8.22 11.48
C GLU A 52 -10.29 -6.99 11.97
N ALA A 53 -9.78 -7.03 13.20
CA ALA A 53 -9.00 -5.94 13.74
C ALA A 53 -7.69 -5.74 12.97
N LYS A 54 -7.02 -6.82 12.53
CA LYS A 54 -5.85 -6.74 11.64
C LYS A 54 -6.20 -6.15 10.27
N ARG A 55 -7.36 -6.49 9.69
CA ARG A 55 -7.81 -5.87 8.41
C ARG A 55 -8.05 -4.37 8.55
N LYS A 56 -8.75 -3.95 9.62
CA LYS A 56 -8.99 -2.52 9.89
C LYS A 56 -7.70 -1.77 10.23
N TRP A 57 -6.78 -2.41 10.96
CA TRP A 57 -5.43 -1.88 11.18
C TRP A 57 -4.69 -1.67 9.87
N ALA A 58 -4.71 -2.66 8.97
CA ALA A 58 -4.05 -2.55 7.68
C ALA A 58 -4.61 -1.39 6.86
N ALA A 59 -5.93 -1.18 6.86
CA ALA A 59 -6.54 -0.04 6.18
C ALA A 59 -6.11 1.33 6.76
N LEU A 60 -5.75 1.40 8.06
CA LEU A 60 -5.33 2.64 8.72
C LEU A 60 -3.83 2.93 8.58
N GLU A 61 -3.00 1.89 8.51
CA GLU A 61 -1.54 2.02 8.36
C GLU A 61 -1.08 1.92 6.91
N CYS A 62 -1.91 1.40 6.00
CA CYS A 62 -1.57 1.39 4.58
C CYS A 62 -1.50 2.84 4.12
N GLN A 63 -0.28 3.32 3.92
CA GLN A 63 -0.07 4.49 3.07
C GLN A 63 -0.61 4.11 1.70
N GLU A 64 -1.53 4.93 1.17
CA GLU A 64 -1.91 4.80 -0.24
C GLU A 64 -0.61 4.82 -1.04
N ALA A 65 -0.42 3.82 -1.89
CA ALA A 65 0.68 3.84 -2.83
C ALA A 65 0.63 5.20 -3.54
N PRO A 66 1.75 5.93 -3.67
CA PRO A 66 1.76 7.20 -4.38
C PRO A 66 1.01 7.03 -5.69
N ALA A 67 0.06 7.92 -6.02
CA ALA A 67 -0.75 7.81 -7.23
C ALA A 67 0.12 7.64 -8.50
N GLU A 68 1.37 8.11 -8.42
CA GLU A 68 2.43 7.94 -9.40
C GLU A 68 2.78 6.47 -9.70
N THR A 69 2.64 5.57 -8.73
CA THR A 69 3.03 4.16 -8.86
C THR A 69 2.16 3.39 -9.85
N GLY A 70 0.91 3.82 -10.02
CA GLY A 70 -0.06 3.14 -10.88
C GLY A 70 -0.13 3.68 -12.30
N LEU A 71 0.29 4.93 -12.55
CA LEU A 71 0.15 5.55 -13.87
C LEU A 71 1.25 5.07 -14.82
N LEU A 72 0.85 4.68 -16.03
CA LEU A 72 1.77 4.16 -17.03
C LEU A 72 2.82 5.20 -17.48
N ARG A 73 2.57 6.51 -17.32
CA ARG A 73 3.61 7.54 -17.56
C ARG A 73 4.90 7.26 -16.80
N PHE A 74 4.80 6.92 -15.52
CA PHE A 74 5.97 6.71 -14.64
C PHE A 74 6.63 5.37 -14.94
N VAL A 75 5.83 4.36 -15.32
CA VAL A 75 6.34 3.08 -15.82
C VAL A 75 7.16 3.28 -17.10
N PHE A 76 6.66 4.07 -18.05
CA PHE A 76 7.37 4.39 -19.28
C PHE A 76 8.65 5.19 -19.03
N GLU A 77 8.62 6.21 -18.17
CA GLU A 77 9.80 6.99 -17.77
C GLU A 77 10.87 6.10 -17.14
N ARG A 78 10.47 5.19 -16.26
CA ARG A 78 11.39 4.22 -15.65
C ARG A 78 11.99 3.26 -16.67
N TYR A 79 11.16 2.70 -17.56
CA TYR A 79 11.63 1.81 -18.62
C TYR A 79 12.62 2.50 -19.57
N GLU A 80 12.34 3.75 -19.92
CA GLU A 80 13.21 4.57 -20.75
C GLU A 80 14.56 4.87 -20.08
N ARG A 81 14.56 5.13 -18.77
CA ARG A 81 15.78 5.41 -18.01
C ARG A 81 16.63 4.16 -17.74
N GLU A 82 15.99 3.06 -17.36
CA GLU A 82 16.68 1.89 -16.80
C GLU A 82 16.90 0.76 -17.82
N ILE A 83 16.01 0.59 -18.80
CA ILE A 83 16.01 -0.58 -19.68
C ILE A 83 16.46 -0.25 -21.11
N ILE A 84 16.04 0.88 -21.67
CA ILE A 84 16.41 1.25 -23.05
C ILE A 84 17.94 1.37 -23.22
N PRO A 85 18.71 2.02 -22.33
CA PRO A 85 20.16 2.19 -22.52
C PRO A 85 20.94 0.88 -22.56
N LEU A 86 20.39 -0.20 -22.01
CA LEU A 86 21.02 -1.51 -21.97
C LEU A 86 20.86 -2.32 -23.28
N LYS A 87 20.08 -1.82 -24.24
CA LYS A 87 19.80 -2.51 -25.52
C LYS A 87 20.77 -2.07 -26.62
N ALA A 88 20.84 -2.85 -27.70
CA ALA A 88 21.62 -2.46 -28.89
C ALA A 88 21.15 -1.12 -29.47
N PRO A 89 22.04 -0.25 -29.99
CA PRO A 89 21.70 1.12 -30.41
C PRO A 89 20.50 1.23 -31.35
N VAL A 90 20.37 0.32 -32.31
CA VAL A 90 19.24 0.26 -33.24
C VAL A 90 17.93 0.00 -32.49
N THR A 91 17.93 -0.96 -31.58
CA THR A 91 16.77 -1.30 -30.73
C THR A 91 16.39 -0.16 -29.80
N GLN A 92 17.36 0.61 -29.30
CA GLN A 92 17.06 1.78 -28.47
C GLN A 92 16.23 2.81 -29.25
N ARG A 93 16.65 3.13 -30.48
CA ARG A 93 15.96 4.09 -31.35
C ARG A 93 14.53 3.65 -31.65
N VAL A 94 14.35 2.37 -31.98
CA VAL A 94 13.04 1.78 -32.28
C VAL A 94 12.12 1.81 -31.05
N ASN A 95 12.61 1.41 -29.88
CA ASN A 95 11.82 1.40 -28.64
C ASN A 95 11.35 2.81 -28.24
N LYS A 96 12.18 3.84 -28.41
CA LYS A 96 11.78 5.24 -28.19
C LYS A 96 10.63 5.66 -29.13
N GLY A 97 10.68 5.22 -30.38
CA GLY A 97 9.60 5.40 -31.34
C GLY A 97 8.28 4.76 -30.89
N PHE A 98 8.33 3.52 -30.39
CA PHE A 98 7.14 2.83 -29.85
C PHE A 98 6.57 3.55 -28.62
N LEU A 99 7.42 3.97 -27.67
CA LEU A 99 6.98 4.72 -26.49
C LEU A 99 6.27 6.02 -26.85
N THR A 100 6.70 6.70 -27.92
CA THR A 100 6.04 7.93 -28.38
C THR A 100 4.59 7.70 -28.77
N THR A 101 4.28 6.52 -29.33
CA THR A 101 2.91 6.15 -29.70
C THR A 101 2.12 5.71 -28.47
N LEU A 102 2.70 4.86 -27.62
CA LEU A 102 2.05 4.36 -26.41
C LEU A 102 1.66 5.48 -25.43
N ARG A 103 2.52 6.50 -25.28
CA ARG A 103 2.23 7.66 -24.42
C ARG A 103 1.01 8.46 -24.87
N LYS A 104 0.67 8.49 -26.17
CA LYS A 104 -0.52 9.23 -26.62
C LYS A 104 -1.83 8.66 -26.07
N VAL A 105 -1.85 7.36 -25.78
CA VAL A 105 -3.07 6.64 -25.38
C VAL A 105 -3.04 6.28 -23.89
N PHE A 106 -1.87 5.91 -23.37
CA PHE A 106 -1.76 5.26 -22.06
C PHE A 106 -1.14 6.13 -20.96
N ASP A 107 -0.61 7.32 -21.24
CA ASP A 107 0.17 8.09 -20.24
C ASP A 107 -0.63 8.41 -18.96
N ALA A 108 -1.92 8.73 -19.10
CA ALA A 108 -2.83 8.99 -17.98
C ALA A 108 -3.59 7.74 -17.47
N VAL A 109 -3.26 6.54 -17.97
CA VAL A 109 -3.97 5.30 -17.63
C VAL A 109 -3.25 4.60 -16.47
N ASN A 110 -4.03 4.11 -15.51
CA ASN A 110 -3.51 3.24 -14.46
C ASN A 110 -3.30 1.83 -15.01
N ILE A 111 -2.14 1.21 -14.74
CA ILE A 111 -1.75 -0.11 -15.21
C ILE A 111 -2.80 -1.19 -14.87
N ASP A 112 -3.45 -1.12 -13.72
CA ASP A 112 -4.46 -2.09 -13.27
C ASP A 112 -5.75 -2.04 -14.13
N LYS A 113 -5.92 -0.97 -14.91
CA LYS A 113 -7.06 -0.79 -15.83
C LYS A 113 -6.75 -1.27 -17.25
N VAL A 114 -5.50 -1.62 -17.57
CA VAL A 114 -5.16 -2.12 -18.90
C VAL A 114 -5.52 -3.58 -19.00
N THR A 115 -6.50 -3.87 -19.86
CA THR A 115 -6.95 -5.23 -20.16
C THR A 115 -6.42 -5.70 -21.52
N PRO A 116 -6.35 -7.02 -21.79
CA PRO A 116 -5.91 -7.54 -23.09
C PRO A 116 -6.71 -6.98 -24.27
N GLN A 117 -8.00 -6.66 -24.06
CA GLN A 117 -8.88 -6.09 -25.08
C GLN A 117 -8.46 -4.68 -25.52
N TYR A 118 -7.69 -3.94 -24.72
CA TYR A 118 -7.15 -2.64 -25.11
C TYR A 118 -5.83 -2.73 -25.88
N ILE A 119 -5.24 -3.92 -25.97
CA ILE A 119 -3.95 -4.17 -26.63
C ILE A 119 -4.13 -4.95 -27.94
N ALA A 120 -5.16 -5.79 -28.01
CA ALA A 120 -5.51 -6.62 -29.18
C ALA A 120 -6.06 -5.80 -30.35
#